data_AF-A0AAW3NH51-F1
#
_entry.id   AF-A0AAW3NH51-F1
#
_cell.length_a   1.000
_cell.length_b   1.000
_cell.length_c   1.000
_cell.angle_alpha   90.00
_cell.angle_beta   90.00
_cell.angle_gamma   90.00
#
_symmetry.space_group_name_H-M   'P 1'
#
loop_
_entity.id
_entity.type
_entity.pdbx_description
1 polymer ?
#
loop_
_entity_poly.entity_id
_entity_poly.type
_entity_poly.pdbx_seq_one_letter_code
_entity_poly.pdbx_strand_id
1 'polypeptide(L)'
;MQFYLYGLERRVLVDGSQGSVDKSELDAIATELRRLRTIYSSSLSATSIDSLLEFIAVQSVHPQRQYEQKPGPVSNTFEVPLSVRVAFGQASLDKVPVPVAWALAWALGDGAISKRTPVYRCEREFRQLFERKYAEKYRDGMKLPTNKTKLRQPPHTLFYALQDISYPDYITSLPDLAAVTGPRNKLQELVYECSDALDAYSRFLGRNPDAEGSLEGGLLLPVELWQESAQRELESLVAMVASGTVVTTFGSLFDRFKATGNLTRDKLSAFARVLGEAGVAMEPDARISGRTPKPTDAVALYTTLPRVCYEPI
;
A
#
# COMPACT_ATOMS: atom_id res chain seq x y z
N MET A 1 -4.60 31.85 19.85
CA MET A 1 -4.47 30.71 18.92
C MET A 1 -5.81 30.20 18.43
N GLN A 2 -6.74 29.82 19.33
CA GLN A 2 -8.05 29.27 18.95
C GLN A 2 -8.87 30.19 18.01
N PHE A 3 -8.94 31.50 18.29
CA PHE A 3 -9.59 32.47 17.39
C PHE A 3 -8.94 32.58 16.01
N TYR A 4 -7.61 32.40 15.92
CA TYR A 4 -6.91 32.43 14.64
C TYR A 4 -7.32 31.21 13.78
N LEU A 5 -7.38 30.02 14.38
CA LEU A 5 -7.87 28.82 13.72
C LEU A 5 -9.34 28.93 13.29
N TYR A 6 -10.20 29.52 14.13
CA TYR A 6 -11.59 29.79 13.75
C TYR A 6 -11.69 30.74 12.55
N GLY A 7 -10.82 31.73 12.49
CA GLY A 7 -10.69 32.61 11.33
C GLY A 7 -10.31 31.85 10.06
N LEU A 8 -9.29 30.98 10.12
CA LEU A 8 -8.88 30.13 8.99
C LEU A 8 -9.98 29.16 8.56
N GLU A 9 -10.65 28.52 9.52
CA GLU A 9 -11.74 27.58 9.25
C GLU A 9 -12.93 28.28 8.58
N ARG A 10 -13.35 29.44 9.08
CA ARG A 10 -14.37 30.26 8.42
C ARG A 10 -13.94 30.67 7.01
N ARG A 11 -12.69 31.12 6.85
CA ARG A 11 -12.15 31.56 5.56
C ARG A 11 -12.27 30.44 4.52
N VAL A 12 -11.93 29.21 4.90
CA VAL A 12 -12.04 28.04 4.02
C VAL A 12 -13.49 27.64 3.77
N LEU A 13 -14.25 27.39 4.84
CA LEU A 13 -15.56 26.75 4.74
C LEU A 13 -16.67 27.69 4.26
N VAL A 14 -16.61 28.97 4.59
CA VAL A 14 -17.64 29.97 4.27
C VAL A 14 -17.20 30.85 3.10
N ASP A 15 -16.09 31.57 3.24
CA ASP A 15 -15.67 32.50 2.19
C ASP A 15 -15.20 31.73 0.94
N GLY A 16 -14.51 30.60 1.14
CA GLY A 16 -14.09 29.71 0.06
C GLY A 16 -15.24 29.06 -0.68
N SER A 17 -16.31 28.63 0.01
CA SER A 17 -17.50 28.07 -0.66
C SER A 17 -18.27 29.12 -1.48
N GLN A 18 -18.10 30.40 -1.15
CA GLN A 18 -18.63 31.53 -1.93
C GLN A 18 -17.68 31.98 -3.06
N GLY A 19 -16.55 31.30 -3.27
CA GLY A 19 -15.57 31.64 -4.30
C GLY A 19 -14.71 32.88 -3.98
N SER A 20 -14.69 33.32 -2.72
CA SER A 20 -13.93 34.51 -2.28
C SER A 20 -12.48 34.20 -1.85
N VAL A 21 -12.05 32.94 -1.99
CA VAL A 21 -10.72 32.46 -1.66
C VAL A 21 -10.16 31.73 -2.87
N ASP A 22 -9.05 32.20 -3.40
CA ASP A 22 -8.41 31.58 -4.55
C ASP A 22 -7.53 30.39 -4.14
N LYS A 23 -7.02 29.66 -5.14
CA LYS A 23 -6.19 28.48 -4.91
C LYS A 23 -4.89 28.80 -4.15
N SER A 24 -4.28 29.96 -4.42
CA SER A 24 -3.02 30.34 -3.78
C SER A 24 -3.21 30.67 -2.30
N GLU A 25 -4.34 31.30 -1.97
CA GLU A 25 -4.74 31.53 -0.59
C GLU A 25 -5.07 30.22 0.13
N LEU A 26 -5.81 29.29 -0.52
CA LEU A 26 -6.06 27.95 0.04
C LEU A 26 -4.75 27.19 0.32
N ASP A 27 -3.78 27.24 -0.59
CA ASP A 27 -2.47 26.61 -0.43
C ASP A 27 -1.66 27.25 0.72
N ALA A 28 -1.75 28.57 0.88
CA ALA A 28 -1.15 29.30 2.00
C ALA A 28 -1.79 28.90 3.34
N ILE A 29 -3.13 28.82 3.40
CA ILE A 29 -3.86 28.37 4.58
C ILE A 29 -3.50 26.92 4.92
N ALA A 30 -3.43 26.02 3.94
CA ALA A 30 -3.03 24.63 4.16
C ALA A 30 -1.60 24.52 4.71
N THR A 31 -0.67 25.36 4.23
CA THR A 31 0.70 25.44 4.74
C THR A 31 0.72 25.89 6.20
N GLU A 32 -0.06 26.92 6.53
CA GLU A 32 -0.17 27.43 7.89
C GLU A 32 -0.79 26.39 8.85
N LEU A 33 -1.85 25.70 8.43
CA LEU A 33 -2.47 24.63 9.21
C LEU A 33 -1.49 23.51 9.56
N ARG A 34 -0.65 23.09 8.61
CA ARG A 34 0.40 22.09 8.85
C ARG A 34 1.45 22.61 9.83
N ARG A 35 1.88 23.86 9.68
CA ARG A 35 2.84 24.51 10.60
C ARG A 35 2.28 24.56 12.02
N LEU A 36 1.02 24.96 12.19
CA LEU A 36 0.34 25.02 13.48
C LEU A 36 0.20 23.64 14.13
N ARG A 37 -0.11 22.60 13.34
CA ARG A 37 -0.16 21.21 13.81
C ARG A 37 1.18 20.76 14.40
N THR A 38 2.29 21.14 13.76
CA THR A 38 3.64 20.80 14.23
C THR A 38 4.01 21.54 15.51
N ILE A 39 3.74 22.84 15.59
CA ILE A 39 4.15 23.68 16.73
C ILE A 39 3.28 23.42 17.97
N TYR A 40 1.99 23.17 17.78
CA TYR A 40 1.00 23.08 18.86
C TYR A 40 0.34 21.70 18.95
N SER A 41 1.13 20.65 18.75
CA SER A 41 0.65 19.26 18.70
C SER A 41 -0.08 18.79 19.97
N SER A 42 0.24 19.37 21.14
CA SER A 42 -0.41 19.05 22.42
C SER A 42 -1.71 19.81 22.68
N SER A 43 -1.93 20.93 21.99
CA SER A 43 -3.03 21.86 22.29
C SER A 43 -4.10 21.90 21.19
N LEU A 44 -3.80 21.38 19.99
CA LEU A 44 -4.72 21.39 18.85
C LEU A 44 -5.24 20.00 18.55
N SER A 45 -6.52 19.92 18.19
CA SER A 45 -7.11 18.69 17.68
C SER A 45 -6.54 18.37 16.30
N ALA A 46 -5.66 17.37 16.24
CA ALA A 46 -5.08 16.88 14.98
C ALA A 46 -6.19 16.48 13.99
N THR A 47 -7.22 15.77 14.48
CA THR A 47 -8.37 15.34 13.66
C THR A 47 -9.09 16.50 12.98
N SER A 48 -9.25 17.62 13.69
CA SER A 48 -9.98 18.77 13.13
C SER A 48 -9.15 19.52 12.10
N ILE A 49 -7.84 19.67 12.34
CA ILE A 49 -6.92 20.24 11.34
C ILE A 49 -6.88 19.35 10.09
N ASP A 50 -6.79 18.03 10.28
CA ASP A 50 -6.75 17.06 9.18
C ASP A 50 -8.06 17.10 8.39
N SER A 51 -9.21 17.24 9.06
CA SER A 51 -10.52 17.40 8.39
C SER A 51 -10.58 18.68 7.54
N LEU A 52 -10.03 19.79 8.03
CA LEU A 52 -9.97 21.04 7.27
C LEU A 52 -9.00 20.94 6.09
N LEU A 53 -7.85 20.30 6.27
CA LEU A 53 -6.89 20.02 5.19
C LEU A 53 -7.50 19.14 4.10
N GLU A 54 -8.29 18.13 4.48
CA GLU A 54 -9.03 17.28 3.55
C GLU A 54 -10.07 18.07 2.74
N PHE A 55 -10.77 19.01 3.39
CA PHE A 55 -11.70 19.90 2.68
C PHE A 55 -10.98 20.81 1.68
N ILE A 56 -9.86 21.44 2.09
CA ILE A 56 -9.03 22.24 1.18
C ILE A 56 -8.56 21.41 0.00
N ALA A 57 -8.10 20.17 0.24
CA ALA A 57 -7.63 19.28 -0.82
C ALA A 57 -8.72 18.96 -1.85
N VAL A 58 -9.97 18.79 -1.42
CA VAL A 58 -11.12 18.61 -2.32
C VAL A 58 -11.45 19.89 -3.08
N GLN A 59 -11.48 21.03 -2.38
CA GLN A 59 -11.84 22.31 -2.96
C GLN A 59 -10.82 22.78 -4.00
N SER A 60 -9.52 22.59 -3.76
CA SER A 60 -8.44 22.99 -4.67
C SER A 60 -8.38 22.19 -5.98
N VAL A 61 -9.10 21.06 -6.06
CA VAL A 61 -9.24 20.23 -7.26
C VAL A 61 -10.53 20.53 -8.01
N HIS A 62 -11.53 21.14 -7.37
CA HIS A 62 -12.76 21.51 -8.08
C HIS A 62 -12.48 22.60 -9.13
N PRO A 63 -13.00 22.50 -10.39
CA PRO A 63 -14.01 21.55 -10.87
C PRO A 63 -13.47 20.26 -11.50
N GLN A 64 -12.15 20.01 -11.47
CA GLN A 64 -11.58 18.73 -11.92
C GLN A 64 -12.03 17.56 -11.03
N ARG A 65 -11.81 16.34 -11.52
CA ARG A 65 -12.16 15.12 -10.79
C ARG A 65 -11.05 14.73 -9.81
N GLN A 66 -11.45 14.45 -8.58
CA GLN A 66 -10.58 14.01 -7.51
C GLN A 66 -9.94 12.66 -7.85
N TYR A 67 -10.71 11.72 -8.41
CA TYR A 67 -10.19 10.41 -8.77
C TYR A 67 -9.09 10.45 -9.85
N GLU A 68 -9.00 11.53 -10.64
CA GLU A 68 -7.95 11.71 -11.66
C GLU A 68 -6.65 12.27 -11.07
N GLN A 69 -6.69 12.78 -9.84
CA GLN A 69 -5.53 13.30 -9.14
C GLN A 69 -4.81 12.21 -8.36
N LYS A 70 -3.59 12.53 -7.90
CA LYS A 70 -2.91 11.70 -6.90
C LYS A 70 -3.48 12.01 -5.50
N PRO A 71 -3.84 11.00 -4.70
CA PRO A 71 -4.21 11.22 -3.31
C PRO A 71 -3.09 11.93 -2.55
N GLY A 72 -3.46 12.82 -1.63
CA GLY A 72 -2.52 13.41 -0.68
C GLY A 72 -2.02 12.39 0.36
N PRO A 73 -1.10 12.81 1.26
CA PRO A 73 -0.70 12.00 2.40
C PRO A 73 -1.93 11.63 3.24
N VAL A 74 -2.10 10.34 3.50
CA VAL A 74 -3.24 9.84 4.28
C VAL A 74 -2.79 9.54 5.71
N SER A 75 -3.53 10.08 6.68
CA SER A 75 -3.39 9.67 8.08
C SER A 75 -4.37 8.54 8.37
N ASN A 76 -3.98 7.56 9.19
CA ASN A 76 -4.89 6.52 9.66
C ASN A 76 -5.91 7.15 10.63
N THR A 77 -7.06 7.54 10.10
CA THR A 77 -8.13 8.21 10.84
C THR A 77 -9.23 7.22 11.19
N PHE A 78 -10.07 7.55 12.18
CA PHE A 78 -11.20 6.68 12.51
C PHE A 78 -12.22 6.59 11.36
N GLU A 79 -12.39 7.68 10.62
CA GLU A 79 -13.25 7.76 9.44
C GLU A 79 -12.45 7.78 8.14
N VAL A 80 -13.09 7.42 7.03
CA VAL A 80 -12.49 7.52 5.69
C VAL A 80 -12.27 9.00 5.35
N PRO A 81 -11.06 9.41 4.92
CA PRO A 81 -10.77 10.80 4.54
C PRO A 81 -11.74 11.35 3.49
N LEU A 82 -12.09 12.65 3.61
CA LEU A 82 -13.09 13.27 2.72
C LEU A 82 -12.65 13.21 1.25
N SER A 83 -11.37 13.46 0.96
CA SER A 83 -10.85 13.38 -0.42
C SER A 83 -11.05 11.99 -1.03
N VAL A 84 -10.86 10.93 -0.25
CA VAL A 84 -11.11 9.55 -0.68
C VAL A 84 -12.59 9.31 -0.92
N ARG A 85 -13.45 9.76 0.00
CA ARG A 85 -14.92 9.65 -0.15
C ARG A 85 -15.42 10.36 -1.41
N VAL A 86 -14.91 11.57 -1.69
CA VAL A 86 -15.22 12.34 -2.90
C VAL A 86 -14.72 11.64 -4.15
N ALA A 87 -13.47 11.14 -4.17
CA ALA A 87 -12.93 10.41 -5.32
C ALA A 87 -13.76 9.17 -5.68
N PHE A 88 -14.14 8.37 -4.68
CA PHE A 88 -15.00 7.20 -4.88
C PHE A 88 -16.43 7.58 -5.27
N GLY A 89 -16.98 8.65 -4.68
CA GLY A 89 -18.30 9.17 -5.03
C GLY A 89 -18.37 9.61 -6.49
N GLN A 90 -17.38 10.40 -6.94
CA GLN A 90 -17.26 10.83 -8.33
C GLN A 90 -17.05 9.65 -9.28
N ALA A 91 -16.12 8.73 -8.97
CA ALA A 91 -15.86 7.55 -9.80
C ALA A 91 -17.10 6.66 -9.96
N SER A 92 -17.91 6.52 -8.90
CA SER A 92 -19.17 5.78 -8.93
C SER A 92 -20.21 6.43 -9.85
N LEU A 93 -20.37 7.76 -9.79
CA LEU A 93 -21.29 8.49 -10.66
C LEU A 93 -20.85 8.46 -12.13
N ASP A 94 -19.56 8.70 -12.37
CA ASP A 94 -18.97 8.73 -13.71
C ASP A 94 -18.79 7.31 -14.28
N LYS A 95 -19.09 6.26 -13.48
CA LYS A 95 -18.98 4.83 -13.83
C LYS A 95 -17.59 4.42 -14.30
N VAL A 96 -16.57 5.08 -13.76
CA VAL A 96 -15.16 4.75 -14.03
C VAL A 96 -14.62 3.83 -12.93
N PRO A 97 -13.71 2.90 -13.26
CA PRO A 97 -13.00 2.13 -12.26
C PRO A 97 -12.18 3.03 -11.34
N VAL A 98 -12.08 2.68 -10.04
CA VAL A 98 -11.26 3.43 -9.11
C VAL A 98 -9.77 3.17 -9.37
N PRO A 99 -8.93 4.20 -9.49
CA PRO A 99 -7.48 4.01 -9.61
C PRO A 99 -6.85 3.44 -8.34
N VAL A 100 -5.80 2.64 -8.52
CA VAL A 100 -5.11 1.94 -7.44
C VAL A 100 -4.61 2.85 -6.32
N ALA A 101 -4.13 4.05 -6.67
CA ALA A 101 -3.66 5.03 -5.69
C ALA A 101 -4.76 5.44 -4.71
N TRP A 102 -5.99 5.65 -5.19
CA TRP A 102 -7.14 5.98 -4.35
C TRP A 102 -7.62 4.79 -3.52
N ALA A 103 -7.55 3.57 -4.07
CA ALA A 103 -7.83 2.36 -3.32
C ALA A 103 -6.83 2.14 -2.16
N LEU A 104 -5.54 2.38 -2.41
CA LEU A 104 -4.50 2.34 -1.40
C LEU A 104 -4.69 3.44 -0.35
N ALA A 105 -5.05 4.66 -0.77
CA ALA A 105 -5.38 5.77 0.14
C ALA A 105 -6.53 5.41 1.08
N TRP A 106 -7.61 4.79 0.58
CA TRP A 106 -8.67 4.25 1.44
C TRP A 106 -8.11 3.20 2.39
N ALA A 107 -7.42 2.18 1.87
CA ALA A 107 -6.91 1.06 2.67
C ALA A 107 -6.06 1.51 3.87
N LEU A 108 -5.23 2.55 3.67
CA LEU A 108 -4.37 3.12 4.70
C LEU A 108 -5.11 4.08 5.64
N GLY A 109 -6.07 4.85 5.12
CA GLY A 109 -6.77 5.90 5.86
C GLY A 109 -8.01 5.48 6.64
N ASP A 110 -8.63 4.37 6.27
CA ASP A 110 -9.85 3.89 6.95
C ASP A 110 -9.49 3.12 8.22
N GLY A 111 -9.85 3.68 9.38
CA GLY A 111 -9.66 3.07 10.69
C GLY A 111 -10.47 1.78 10.88
N ALA A 112 -11.53 1.57 10.09
CA ALA A 112 -12.28 0.32 10.08
C ALA A 112 -11.58 -0.80 9.29
N ILE A 113 -10.54 -0.49 8.52
CA ILE A 113 -9.68 -1.50 7.89
C ILE A 113 -8.60 -1.92 8.88
N SER A 114 -8.63 -3.20 9.25
CA SER A 114 -7.65 -3.84 10.12
C SER A 114 -6.31 -3.97 9.38
N LYS A 115 -5.31 -3.30 9.94
CA LYS A 115 -3.94 -3.25 9.43
C LYS A 115 -3.01 -3.93 10.41
N ARG A 116 -2.33 -5.00 9.98
CA ARG A 116 -1.34 -5.72 10.79
C ARG A 116 0.02 -5.05 10.72
N THR A 117 0.95 -5.49 11.57
CA THR A 117 2.32 -4.96 11.65
C THR A 117 3.07 -4.83 10.30
N PRO A 118 2.96 -5.77 9.33
CA PRO A 118 3.62 -5.62 8.03
C PRO A 118 3.27 -4.33 7.28
N VAL A 119 2.04 -3.83 7.42
CA VAL A 119 1.59 -2.58 6.77
C VAL A 119 2.43 -1.38 7.20
N TYR A 120 2.87 -1.35 8.46
CA TYR A 120 3.62 -0.24 9.04
C TYR A 120 5.14 -0.46 8.97
N ARG A 121 5.61 -1.67 9.29
CA ARG A 121 7.05 -1.98 9.34
C ARG A 121 7.67 -2.09 7.95
N CYS A 122 6.90 -2.55 6.98
CA CYS A 122 7.33 -2.79 5.60
C CYS A 122 6.46 -1.93 4.67
N GLU A 123 6.29 -0.65 4.98
CA GLU A 123 5.33 0.22 4.28
C GLU A 123 5.62 0.27 2.77
N ARG A 124 6.90 0.37 2.40
CA ARG A 124 7.33 0.41 1.00
C ARG A 124 6.93 -0.87 0.25
N GLU A 125 7.25 -2.02 0.81
CA GLU A 125 6.93 -3.34 0.24
C GLU A 125 5.43 -3.58 0.20
N PHE A 126 4.70 -3.18 1.25
CA PHE A 126 3.25 -3.27 1.31
C PHE A 126 2.59 -2.46 0.20
N ARG A 127 3.00 -1.20 -0.01
CA ARG A 127 2.46 -0.35 -1.08
C ARG A 127 2.71 -0.97 -2.46
N GLN A 128 3.93 -1.41 -2.72
CA GLN A 128 4.29 -2.05 -4.00
C GLN A 128 3.49 -3.34 -4.24
N LEU A 129 3.32 -4.18 -3.22
CA LEU A 129 2.58 -5.43 -3.33
C LEU A 129 1.07 -5.19 -3.50
N PHE A 130 0.53 -4.23 -2.75
CA PHE A 130 -0.87 -3.83 -2.86
C PHE A 130 -1.19 -3.34 -4.27
N GLU A 131 -0.33 -2.50 -4.84
CA GLU A 131 -0.53 -1.98 -6.19
C GLU A 131 -0.57 -3.10 -7.25
N ARG A 132 0.34 -4.05 -7.15
CA ARG A 132 0.40 -5.22 -8.06
C ARG A 132 -0.81 -6.12 -7.92
N LYS A 133 -1.14 -6.54 -6.69
CA LYS A 133 -2.30 -7.40 -6.42
C LYS A 133 -3.62 -6.73 -6.79
N TYR A 134 -3.72 -5.42 -6.62
CA TYR A 134 -4.87 -4.65 -7.08
C TYR A 134 -4.99 -4.69 -8.60
N ALA A 135 -3.90 -4.47 -9.34
CA ALA A 135 -3.88 -4.54 -10.79
C ALA A 135 -4.18 -5.96 -11.30
N GLU A 136 -3.67 -7.01 -10.64
CA GLU A 136 -3.99 -8.40 -10.98
C GLU A 136 -5.49 -8.71 -10.78
N LYS A 137 -6.05 -8.30 -9.64
CA LYS A 137 -7.44 -8.61 -9.27
C LYS A 137 -8.47 -7.77 -10.02
N TYR A 138 -8.17 -6.50 -10.28
CA TYR A 138 -9.14 -5.54 -10.82
C TYR A 138 -8.77 -4.95 -12.18
N ARG A 139 -7.58 -5.24 -12.72
CA ARG A 139 -7.08 -4.72 -13.99
C ARG A 139 -7.12 -3.19 -14.04
N ASP A 140 -8.08 -2.64 -14.79
CA ASP A 140 -8.28 -1.20 -14.97
C ASP A 140 -8.78 -0.49 -13.71
N GLY A 141 -9.24 -1.23 -12.70
CA GLY A 141 -9.59 -0.72 -11.37
C GLY A 141 -10.86 -1.32 -10.79
N MET A 142 -11.10 -1.05 -9.51
CA MET A 142 -12.26 -1.59 -8.81
C MET A 142 -13.54 -0.88 -9.28
N LYS A 143 -14.47 -1.65 -9.85
CA LYS A 143 -15.82 -1.16 -10.17
C LYS A 143 -16.66 -1.02 -8.91
N LEU A 144 -17.29 0.14 -8.76
CA LEU A 144 -18.09 0.47 -7.58
C LEU A 144 -19.56 0.08 -7.75
N PRO A 145 -20.23 -0.34 -6.67
CA PRO A 145 -21.67 -0.51 -6.69
C PRO A 145 -22.37 0.85 -6.82
N THR A 146 -23.62 0.83 -7.28
CA THR A 146 -24.49 2.00 -7.20
C THR A 146 -24.96 2.17 -5.76
N ASN A 147 -24.66 3.30 -5.13
CA ASN A 147 -25.20 3.67 -3.82
C ASN A 147 -26.07 4.93 -3.95
N LYS A 148 -27.22 4.95 -3.26
CA LYS A 148 -28.13 6.10 -3.22
C LYS A 148 -27.89 7.00 -2.01
N THR A 149 -27.21 6.49 -0.97
CA THR A 149 -26.85 7.28 0.21
C THR A 149 -25.86 8.35 -0.22
N LYS A 150 -26.22 9.61 -0.01
CA LYS A 150 -25.37 10.75 -0.37
C LYS A 150 -24.30 11.01 0.69
N LEU A 151 -23.16 11.56 0.28
CA LEU A 151 -22.13 12.08 1.17
C LEU A 151 -22.73 13.17 2.05
N ARG A 152 -22.72 12.89 3.36
CA ARG A 152 -23.05 13.89 4.37
C ARG A 152 -21.78 14.61 4.81
N GLN A 153 -21.98 15.85 5.21
CA GLN A 153 -21.00 16.72 5.85
C GLN A 153 -20.13 15.95 6.87
N PRO A 154 -18.79 16.07 6.81
CA PRO A 154 -17.93 15.62 7.90
C PRO A 154 -18.34 16.29 9.22
N PRO A 155 -18.42 15.55 10.33
CA PRO A 155 -19.10 16.02 11.55
C PRO A 155 -18.29 16.99 12.43
N HIS A 156 -17.15 17.52 11.97
CA HIS A 156 -16.20 18.19 12.87
C HIS A 156 -15.72 19.54 12.34
N THR A 157 -16.36 20.62 12.80
CA THR A 157 -15.78 21.97 12.78
C THR A 157 -15.20 22.32 14.17
N LEU A 158 -14.09 23.04 14.19
CA LEU A 158 -13.48 23.60 15.39
C LEU A 158 -14.35 24.71 15.98
N PHE A 159 -14.90 25.57 15.13
CA PHE A 159 -15.78 26.64 15.52
C PHE A 159 -17.22 26.15 15.55
N TYR A 160 -17.80 26.14 16.76
CA TYR A 160 -19.17 25.67 16.99
C TYR A 160 -20.22 26.38 16.12
N ALA A 161 -20.03 27.66 15.84
CA ALA A 161 -20.93 28.43 14.97
C ALA A 161 -20.94 27.97 13.51
N LEU A 162 -20.00 27.10 13.11
CA LEU A 162 -19.92 26.51 11.78
C LEU A 162 -20.47 25.07 11.71
N GLN A 163 -21.07 24.55 12.78
CA GLN A 163 -21.58 23.17 12.77
C GLN A 163 -22.68 22.95 11.73
N ASP A 164 -23.51 23.97 11.48
CA ASP A 164 -24.67 23.88 10.57
C ASP A 164 -24.40 24.46 9.16
N ILE A 165 -23.13 24.64 8.77
CA ILE A 165 -22.85 25.14 7.42
C ILE A 165 -23.28 24.14 6.35
N SER A 166 -23.79 24.65 5.24
CA SER A 166 -24.09 23.81 4.07
C SER A 166 -22.82 23.56 3.26
N TYR A 167 -22.46 22.30 3.08
CA TYR A 167 -21.37 21.91 2.19
C TYR A 167 -21.79 22.08 0.72
N PRO A 168 -20.86 22.40 -0.19
CA PRO A 168 -21.18 22.59 -1.60
C PRO A 168 -21.85 21.37 -2.25
N ASP A 169 -22.75 21.63 -3.21
CA ASP A 169 -23.51 20.60 -3.92
C ASP A 169 -22.63 19.58 -4.66
N TYR A 170 -21.45 19.99 -5.14
CA TYR A 170 -20.50 19.07 -5.80
C TYR A 170 -19.91 18.01 -4.86
N ILE A 171 -20.10 18.16 -3.54
CA ILE A 171 -19.77 17.15 -2.52
C ILE A 171 -21.05 16.44 -2.07
N THR A 172 -22.06 17.18 -1.65
CA THR A 172 -23.26 16.62 -1.00
C THR A 172 -24.18 15.86 -1.97
N SER A 173 -24.02 16.04 -3.28
CA SER A 173 -24.74 15.25 -4.30
C SER A 173 -24.11 13.88 -4.58
N LEU A 174 -22.85 13.66 -4.19
CA LEU A 174 -22.11 12.44 -4.48
C LEU A 174 -22.60 11.27 -3.61
N PRO A 175 -22.53 10.03 -4.11
CA PRO A 175 -22.81 8.84 -3.31
C PRO A 175 -21.69 8.58 -2.29
N ASP A 176 -22.05 8.17 -1.08
CA ASP A 176 -21.13 7.82 0.00
C ASP A 176 -20.81 6.33 0.00
N LEU A 177 -19.70 5.94 -0.63
CA LEU A 177 -19.32 4.55 -0.70
C LEU A 177 -18.80 4.02 0.65
N ALA A 178 -18.41 4.89 1.59
CA ALA A 178 -17.98 4.46 2.93
C ALA A 178 -19.15 3.99 3.81
N ALA A 179 -20.38 4.36 3.44
CA ALA A 179 -21.62 3.92 4.09
C ALA A 179 -22.04 2.48 3.71
N VAL A 180 -21.38 1.86 2.72
CA VAL A 180 -21.60 0.46 2.33
C VAL A 180 -20.35 -0.37 2.59
N THR A 181 -20.53 -1.62 3.00
CA THR A 181 -19.42 -2.50 3.40
C THR A 181 -18.67 -3.14 2.23
N GLY A 182 -19.31 -3.27 1.07
CA GLY A 182 -18.75 -3.99 -0.09
C GLY A 182 -17.36 -3.52 -0.54
N PRO A 183 -17.16 -2.21 -0.87
CA PRO A 183 -15.85 -1.69 -1.22
C PRO A 183 -14.80 -1.88 -0.11
N ARG A 184 -15.18 -1.61 1.15
CA ARG A 184 -14.28 -1.79 2.31
C ARG A 184 -13.83 -3.24 2.44
N ASN A 185 -14.74 -4.20 2.36
CA ASN A 185 -14.41 -5.63 2.48
C ASN A 185 -13.44 -6.09 1.39
N LYS A 186 -13.65 -5.65 0.15
CA LYS A 186 -12.76 -5.93 -0.98
C LYS A 186 -11.34 -5.39 -0.77
N LEU A 187 -11.22 -4.20 -0.18
CA LEU A 187 -9.92 -3.62 0.19
C LEU A 187 -9.30 -4.37 1.37
N GLN A 188 -10.09 -4.74 2.39
CA GLN A 188 -9.64 -5.50 3.54
C GLN A 188 -9.03 -6.85 3.14
N GLU A 189 -9.64 -7.55 2.17
CA GLU A 189 -9.08 -8.79 1.60
C GLU A 189 -7.68 -8.58 1.02
N LEU A 190 -7.49 -7.54 0.21
CA LEU A 190 -6.18 -7.21 -0.36
C LEU A 190 -5.16 -6.84 0.72
N VAL A 191 -5.57 -6.09 1.74
CA VAL A 191 -4.72 -5.74 2.88
C VAL A 191 -4.24 -6.99 3.60
N TYR A 192 -5.12 -7.97 3.83
CA TYR A 192 -4.75 -9.24 4.45
C TYR A 192 -3.82 -10.06 3.57
N GLU A 193 -4.13 -10.21 2.28
CA GLU A 193 -3.28 -10.95 1.35
C GLU A 193 -1.86 -10.36 1.28
N CYS A 194 -1.73 -9.03 1.23
CA CYS A 194 -0.43 -8.36 1.26
C CYS A 194 0.26 -8.54 2.62
N SER A 195 -0.49 -8.45 3.73
CA SER A 195 0.06 -8.62 5.08
C SER A 195 0.57 -10.03 5.30
N ASP A 196 -0.14 -11.05 4.84
CA ASP A 196 0.23 -12.45 4.98
C ASP A 196 1.48 -12.76 4.15
N ALA A 197 1.55 -12.25 2.92
CA ALA A 197 2.73 -12.38 2.06
C ALA A 197 3.98 -11.69 2.62
N LEU A 198 3.82 -10.65 3.43
CA LEU A 198 4.91 -9.88 4.04
C LEU A 198 5.19 -10.27 5.51
N ASP A 199 4.44 -11.19 6.09
CA ASP A 199 4.52 -11.50 7.53
C ASP A 199 5.91 -12.02 7.93
N ALA A 200 6.47 -12.94 7.15
CA ALA A 200 7.81 -13.50 7.40
C ALA A 200 8.90 -12.41 7.33
N TYR A 201 8.86 -11.56 6.31
CA TYR A 201 9.78 -10.43 6.15
C TYR A 201 9.64 -9.41 7.27
N SER A 202 8.40 -9.04 7.64
CA SER A 202 8.11 -8.13 8.75
C SER A 202 8.63 -8.66 10.09
N ARG A 203 8.49 -9.96 10.36
CA ARG A 203 9.05 -10.61 11.56
C ARG A 203 10.58 -10.66 11.55
N PHE A 204 11.19 -10.76 10.37
CA PHE A 204 12.64 -10.70 10.21
C PHE A 204 13.17 -9.30 10.51
N LEU A 205 12.60 -8.25 9.92
CA LEU A 205 12.98 -6.86 10.21
C LEU A 205 12.74 -6.48 11.67
N GLY A 206 11.66 -6.99 12.28
CA GLY A 206 11.40 -6.77 13.71
C GLY A 206 12.47 -7.35 14.64
N ARG A 207 13.22 -8.37 14.19
CA ARG A 207 14.35 -8.97 14.93
C ARG A 207 15.70 -8.40 14.50
N ASN A 208 15.79 -7.86 13.29
CA ASN A 208 17.02 -7.36 12.69
C ASN A 208 16.76 -5.98 12.04
N PRO A 209 16.71 -4.90 12.83
CA PRO A 209 16.35 -3.57 12.34
C PRO A 209 17.26 -3.05 11.22
N ASP A 210 18.54 -3.39 11.26
CA ASP A 210 19.55 -2.95 10.28
C ASP A 210 19.71 -3.90 9.09
N ALA A 211 18.86 -4.92 8.97
CA ALA A 211 18.95 -5.94 7.91
C ALA A 211 18.03 -5.66 6.72
N GLU A 212 17.47 -4.45 6.61
CA GLU A 212 16.77 -4.02 5.40
C GLU A 212 17.72 -4.10 4.19
N GLY A 213 17.23 -4.64 3.08
CA GLY A 213 18.04 -4.85 1.87
C GLY A 213 19.05 -6.02 1.95
N SER A 214 19.12 -6.76 3.05
CA SER A 214 19.90 -8.00 3.12
C SER A 214 19.32 -9.08 2.20
N LEU A 215 20.17 -10.01 1.74
CA LEU A 215 19.72 -11.18 0.97
C LEU A 215 18.71 -12.01 1.78
N GLU A 216 18.98 -12.21 3.07
CA GLU A 216 18.12 -12.93 4.00
C GLU A 216 16.72 -12.33 4.04
N GLY A 217 16.63 -11.01 4.09
CA GLY A 217 15.37 -10.29 3.96
C GLY A 217 14.74 -10.49 2.58
N GLY A 218 15.52 -10.36 1.51
CA GLY A 218 15.08 -10.57 0.14
C GLY A 218 14.44 -11.95 -0.10
N LEU A 219 15.03 -13.02 0.43
CA LEU A 219 14.51 -14.39 0.29
C LEU A 219 13.18 -14.63 1.01
N LEU A 220 12.79 -13.73 1.91
CA LEU A 220 11.50 -13.74 2.60
C LEU A 220 10.44 -12.88 1.91
N LEU A 221 10.83 -12.08 0.91
CA LEU A 221 9.91 -11.31 0.09
C LEU A 221 9.36 -12.16 -1.05
N PRO A 222 8.11 -11.91 -1.47
CA PRO A 222 7.61 -12.35 -2.76
C PRO A 222 8.57 -11.95 -3.89
N VAL A 223 8.81 -12.85 -4.85
CA VAL A 223 9.79 -12.66 -5.94
C VAL A 223 9.50 -11.39 -6.73
N GLU A 224 8.22 -11.03 -6.84
CA GLU A 224 7.76 -9.83 -7.54
C GLU A 224 8.35 -8.56 -6.89
N LEU A 225 8.63 -8.57 -5.58
CA LEU A 225 9.22 -7.44 -4.86
C LEU A 225 10.76 -7.43 -4.85
N TRP A 226 11.41 -8.43 -5.46
CA TRP A 226 12.87 -8.45 -5.55
C TRP A 226 13.40 -7.30 -6.41
N GLN A 227 14.69 -6.98 -6.26
CA GLN A 227 15.38 -6.08 -7.19
C GLN A 227 15.34 -6.64 -8.62
N GLU A 228 15.19 -5.78 -9.63
CA GLU A 228 15.10 -6.22 -11.04
C GLU A 228 16.28 -7.11 -11.45
N SER A 229 17.49 -6.84 -10.97
CA SER A 229 18.64 -7.69 -11.29
C SER A 229 18.48 -9.11 -10.73
N ALA A 230 17.96 -9.26 -9.51
CA ALA A 230 17.72 -10.57 -8.91
C ALA A 230 16.59 -11.33 -9.63
N GLN A 231 15.54 -10.62 -10.07
CA GLN A 231 14.47 -11.22 -10.88
C GLN A 231 15.01 -11.74 -12.22
N ARG A 232 15.81 -10.94 -12.93
CA ARG A 232 16.44 -11.37 -14.20
C ARG A 232 17.38 -12.55 -14.03
N GLU A 233 18.11 -12.61 -12.92
CA GLU A 233 18.98 -13.76 -12.61
C GLU A 233 18.16 -15.04 -12.35
N LEU A 234 17.02 -14.92 -11.67
CA LEU A 234 16.08 -16.03 -11.49
C LEU A 234 15.47 -16.47 -12.82
N GLU A 235 15.00 -15.55 -13.66
CA GLU A 235 14.49 -15.85 -15.01
C GLU A 235 15.54 -16.53 -15.90
N SER A 236 16.77 -16.02 -15.86
CA SER A 236 17.92 -16.60 -16.56
C SER A 236 18.21 -18.02 -16.07
N LEU A 237 18.16 -18.26 -14.76
CA LEU A 237 18.27 -19.61 -14.19
C LEU A 237 17.18 -20.54 -14.69
N VAL A 238 15.92 -20.10 -14.64
CA VAL A 238 14.76 -20.87 -15.13
C VAL A 238 14.95 -21.25 -16.60
N ALA A 239 15.38 -20.31 -17.44
CA ALA A 239 15.64 -20.56 -18.87
C ALA A 239 16.81 -21.54 -19.11
N MET A 240 17.89 -21.43 -18.32
CA MET A 240 19.02 -22.34 -18.43
C MET A 240 18.65 -23.76 -18.03
N VAL A 241 17.95 -23.95 -16.90
CA VAL A 241 17.57 -25.29 -16.45
C VAL A 241 16.55 -25.95 -17.38
N ALA A 242 15.72 -25.15 -18.07
CA ALA A 242 14.82 -25.64 -19.09
C ALA A 242 15.54 -26.28 -20.29
N SER A 243 16.81 -25.91 -20.53
CA SER A 243 17.64 -26.47 -21.61
C SER A 243 18.48 -27.68 -21.16
N GLY A 244 18.50 -27.98 -19.86
CA GLY A 244 19.23 -29.11 -19.29
C GLY A 244 19.75 -28.81 -17.88
N THR A 245 20.30 -29.84 -17.24
CA THR A 245 20.88 -29.71 -15.90
C THR A 245 22.07 -28.76 -15.90
N VAL A 246 22.06 -27.76 -15.03
CA VAL A 246 23.16 -26.82 -14.81
C VAL A 246 23.93 -27.25 -13.56
N VAL A 247 25.24 -27.49 -13.70
CA VAL A 247 26.11 -27.77 -12.54
C VAL A 247 27.01 -26.57 -12.28
N THR A 248 27.01 -26.10 -11.03
CA THR A 248 27.83 -24.97 -10.57
C THR A 248 28.27 -25.21 -9.12
N THR A 249 28.74 -24.17 -8.42
CA THR A 249 29.02 -24.22 -6.98
C THR A 249 28.02 -23.37 -6.20
N PHE A 250 27.80 -23.67 -4.92
CA PHE A 250 26.94 -22.85 -4.07
C PHE A 250 27.38 -21.39 -4.00
N GLY A 251 28.69 -21.13 -3.94
CA GLY A 251 29.27 -19.80 -3.96
C GLY A 251 28.91 -19.05 -5.23
N SER A 252 29.21 -19.63 -6.40
CA SER A 252 28.89 -19.01 -7.70
C SER A 252 27.39 -18.78 -7.89
N LEU A 253 26.54 -19.70 -7.40
CA LEU A 253 25.10 -19.53 -7.47
C LEU A 253 24.61 -18.34 -6.63
N PHE A 254 25.13 -18.19 -5.41
CA PHE A 254 24.79 -17.06 -4.53
C PHE A 254 25.37 -15.74 -5.03
N ASP A 255 26.57 -15.75 -5.62
CA ASP A 255 27.23 -14.58 -6.20
C ASP A 255 26.38 -13.96 -7.34
N ARG A 256 25.65 -14.76 -8.11
CA ARG A 256 24.71 -14.26 -9.13
C ARG A 256 23.64 -13.35 -8.55
N PHE A 257 23.15 -13.68 -7.36
CA PHE A 257 22.19 -12.86 -6.63
C PHE A 257 22.84 -11.76 -5.79
N LYS A 258 24.15 -11.54 -5.94
CA LYS A 258 24.96 -10.60 -5.16
C LYS A 258 24.78 -10.79 -3.65
N ALA A 259 24.60 -12.04 -3.25
CA ALA A 259 24.51 -12.45 -1.87
C ALA A 259 25.76 -12.02 -1.08
N THR A 260 25.58 -11.39 0.07
CA THR A 260 26.68 -11.09 0.99
C THR A 260 26.58 -11.93 2.27
N GLY A 261 27.73 -12.15 2.91
CA GLY A 261 27.83 -12.90 4.15
C GLY A 261 27.88 -14.43 3.97
N ASN A 262 27.87 -15.15 5.10
CA ASN A 262 28.07 -16.59 5.11
C ASN A 262 26.84 -17.37 4.59
N LEU A 263 27.10 -18.46 3.89
CA LEU A 263 26.10 -19.48 3.52
C LEU A 263 25.66 -20.25 4.76
N THR A 264 24.50 -19.89 5.31
CA THR A 264 23.88 -20.62 6.42
C THR A 264 22.83 -21.61 5.88
N ARG A 265 22.51 -22.63 6.68
CA ARG A 265 21.47 -23.61 6.33
C ARG A 265 20.11 -22.95 6.08
N ASP A 266 19.78 -21.92 6.86
CA ASP A 266 18.51 -21.21 6.75
C ASP A 266 18.42 -20.44 5.42
N LYS A 267 19.51 -19.76 5.01
CA LYS A 267 19.59 -19.09 3.70
C LYS A 267 19.38 -20.07 2.57
N LEU A 268 20.09 -21.20 2.62
CA LEU A 268 20.00 -22.23 1.59
C LEU A 268 18.60 -22.84 1.53
N SER A 269 17.96 -23.08 2.67
CA SER A 269 16.61 -23.61 2.73
C SER A 269 15.57 -22.62 2.20
N ALA A 270 15.70 -21.34 2.52
CA ALA A 270 14.85 -20.28 2.00
C ALA A 270 15.04 -20.11 0.48
N PHE A 271 16.29 -20.15 0.01
CA PHE A 271 16.60 -20.06 -1.41
C PHE A 271 16.09 -21.29 -2.19
N ALA A 272 16.23 -22.50 -1.63
CA ALA A 272 15.64 -23.73 -2.19
C ALA A 272 14.12 -23.64 -2.35
N ARG A 273 13.44 -23.05 -1.36
CA ARG A 273 11.99 -22.81 -1.43
C ARG A 273 11.65 -21.89 -2.61
N VAL A 274 12.33 -20.75 -2.72
CA VAL A 274 12.07 -19.78 -3.79
C VAL A 274 12.36 -20.35 -5.17
N LEU A 275 13.49 -21.03 -5.33
CA LEU A 275 13.81 -21.74 -6.58
C LEU A 275 12.74 -22.77 -6.93
N GLY A 276 12.28 -23.55 -5.94
CA GLY A 276 11.22 -24.54 -6.14
C GLY A 276 9.88 -23.92 -6.55
N GLU A 277 9.50 -22.77 -5.98
CA GLU A 277 8.33 -21.99 -6.39
C GLU A 277 8.44 -21.48 -7.83
N ALA A 278 9.67 -21.18 -8.29
CA ALA A 278 9.98 -20.80 -9.67
C ALA A 278 10.18 -22.00 -10.63
N GLY A 279 9.97 -23.23 -10.17
CA GLY A 279 10.12 -24.43 -11.02
C GLY A 279 11.55 -24.97 -11.13
N VAL A 280 12.46 -24.56 -10.25
CA VAL A 280 13.87 -24.95 -10.23
C VAL A 280 14.15 -25.83 -9.01
N ALA A 281 14.57 -27.07 -9.24
CA ALA A 281 15.10 -27.96 -8.22
C ALA A 281 16.62 -27.76 -8.05
N MET A 282 17.11 -28.10 -6.86
CA MET A 282 18.51 -27.99 -6.47
C MET A 282 18.95 -29.26 -5.75
N GLU A 283 20.08 -29.83 -6.14
CA GLU A 283 20.74 -30.93 -5.43
C GLU A 283 22.24 -30.64 -5.20
N PRO A 284 22.78 -30.76 -3.98
CA PRO A 284 22.10 -31.22 -2.76
C PRO A 284 21.08 -30.21 -2.22
N ASP A 285 19.86 -30.67 -1.90
CA ASP A 285 18.85 -29.82 -1.25
C ASP A 285 19.18 -29.66 0.25
N ALA A 286 19.41 -28.43 0.72
CA ALA A 286 19.72 -28.13 2.12
C ALA A 286 18.57 -28.42 3.12
N ARG A 287 17.34 -28.58 2.61
CA ARG A 287 16.17 -28.97 3.41
C ARG A 287 16.15 -30.46 3.71
N ILE A 288 16.70 -31.27 2.80
CA ILE A 288 16.74 -32.73 2.88
C ILE A 288 18.08 -33.20 3.47
N SER A 289 19.17 -32.58 3.03
CA SER A 289 20.50 -32.89 3.52
C SER A 289 20.71 -32.36 4.94
N GLY A 290 21.29 -33.19 5.82
CA GLY A 290 21.65 -32.81 7.19
C GLY A 290 22.93 -31.97 7.30
N ARG A 291 23.63 -31.72 6.18
CA ARG A 291 24.90 -31.02 6.12
C ARG A 291 24.73 -29.68 5.40
N THR A 292 25.25 -28.60 5.98
CA THR A 292 25.39 -27.32 5.29
C THR A 292 26.54 -27.40 4.27
N PRO A 293 26.29 -27.25 2.96
CA PRO A 293 27.32 -27.21 1.93
C PRO A 293 28.29 -26.04 2.12
N LYS A 294 29.54 -26.23 1.68
CA LYS A 294 30.54 -25.15 1.58
C LYS A 294 30.33 -24.35 0.28
N PRO A 295 30.80 -23.09 0.19
CA PRO A 295 30.72 -22.31 -1.04
C PRO A 295 31.32 -23.01 -2.27
N THR A 296 32.38 -23.82 -2.07
CA THR A 296 33.05 -24.57 -3.14
C THR A 296 32.38 -25.91 -3.48
N ASP A 297 31.39 -26.35 -2.69
CA ASP A 297 30.69 -27.60 -2.95
C ASP A 297 29.81 -27.43 -4.20
N ALA A 298 29.73 -28.48 -5.03
CA ALA A 298 28.95 -28.46 -6.26
C ALA A 298 27.45 -28.52 -5.98
N VAL A 299 26.66 -27.89 -6.86
CA VAL A 299 25.20 -27.91 -6.87
C VAL A 299 24.71 -28.09 -8.30
N ALA A 300 23.77 -29.02 -8.48
CA ALA A 300 23.05 -29.25 -9.72
C ALA A 300 21.66 -28.59 -9.64
N LEU A 301 21.31 -27.84 -10.68
CA LEU A 301 20.01 -27.20 -10.85
C LEU A 301 19.31 -27.80 -12.06
N TYR A 302 18.03 -28.13 -11.92
CA TYR A 302 17.23 -28.77 -12.98
C TYR A 302 15.76 -28.40 -12.85
N THR A 303 14.98 -28.56 -13.91
CA THR A 303 13.53 -28.27 -13.87
C THR A 303 12.82 -29.22 -12.92
N THR A 304 11.91 -28.69 -12.09
CA THR A 304 10.92 -29.55 -11.44
C THR A 304 9.90 -30.00 -12.48
N LEU A 305 9.51 -31.28 -12.45
CA LEU A 305 8.34 -31.72 -13.22
C LEU A 305 7.11 -30.94 -12.70
N PRO A 306 6.18 -30.53 -13.57
CA PRO A 306 4.95 -29.89 -13.12
C PRO A 306 4.29 -30.79 -12.07
N ARG A 307 3.85 -30.20 -10.96
CA ARG A 307 3.09 -30.93 -9.93
C ARG A 307 1.86 -31.56 -10.61
N VAL A 308 1.93 -32.85 -10.89
CA VAL A 308 0.73 -33.63 -11.21
C VAL A 308 -0.07 -33.66 -9.91
N CYS A 309 -1.10 -32.83 -9.83
CA CYS A 309 -2.12 -32.97 -8.80
C CYS A 309 -2.75 -34.34 -9.02
N TYR A 310 -2.40 -35.32 -8.19
CA TYR A 310 -3.20 -36.52 -8.07
C TYR A 310 -4.53 -36.09 -7.43
N GLU A 311 -5.61 -36.14 -8.20
CA GLU A 311 -6.95 -36.16 -7.64
C GLU A 311 -7.06 -37.40 -6.74
N PRO A 312 -7.46 -37.24 -5.47
CA PRO A 312 -7.77 -38.40 -4.64
C PRO A 312 -9.03 -39.08 -5.20
N ILE A 313 -8.91 -40.38 -5.47
CA ILE A 313 -10.01 -41.30 -5.82
C ILE A 313 -10.96 -41.41 -4.62
#